data_AF-A0AA45WY78-F1
#
_entry.id   AF-A0AA45WY78-F1
#
_cell.length_a   1.000
_cell.length_b   1.000
_cell.length_c   1.000
_cell.angle_alpha   90.00
_cell.angle_beta   90.00
_cell.angle_gamma   90.00
#
_symmetry.space_group_name_H-M   'P 1'
#
loop_
_entity.id
_entity.type
_entity.pdbx_description
1 polymer ?
#
loop_
_entity_poly.entity_id
_entity_poly.type
_entity_poly.pdbx_seq_one_letter_code
_entity_poly.pdbx_strand_id
1 'polypeptide(L)'
;MDKEKWLSLEKALKEFFGSAFDMEGKSTAFLKKEALDEMDNFMLLCYADLLGIPLPLSYYTIELLPYMAEDLEGWERRIMERKSILSERWSTYDWCC
;
A
#
# COMPACT_ATOMS: atom_id res chain seq x y z
N MET A 1 -42.41 -15.89 -20.66
CA MET A 1 -41.10 -15.45 -20.15
C MET A 1 -41.34 -14.20 -19.36
N ASP A 2 -41.29 -14.37 -18.05
CA ASP A 2 -42.17 -13.66 -17.13
C ASP A 2 -41.54 -12.32 -16.73
N LYS A 3 -42.35 -11.24 -16.68
CA LYS A 3 -41.88 -9.88 -16.34
C LYS A 3 -41.10 -9.83 -15.02
N GLU A 4 -41.45 -10.72 -14.09
CA GLU A 4 -40.79 -10.88 -12.79
C GLU A 4 -39.32 -11.30 -12.92
N LYS A 5 -39.01 -12.21 -13.86
CA LYS A 5 -37.63 -12.67 -14.09
C LYS A 5 -36.75 -11.56 -14.67
N TRP A 6 -37.29 -10.73 -15.55
CA TRP A 6 -36.58 -9.58 -16.11
C TRP A 6 -36.26 -8.52 -15.06
N LEU A 7 -37.22 -8.19 -14.19
CA LEU A 7 -37.02 -7.26 -13.07
C LEU A 7 -35.93 -7.73 -12.10
N SER A 8 -35.87 -9.03 -11.77
CA SER A 8 -34.79 -9.57 -10.93
C SER A 8 -33.42 -9.52 -11.60
N LEU A 9 -33.38 -9.67 -12.93
CA LEU A 9 -32.15 -9.72 -13.70
C LEU A 9 -31.54 -8.32 -13.86
N GLU A 10 -32.36 -7.30 -14.13
CA GLU A 10 -31.93 -5.90 -14.15
C GLU A 10 -31.34 -5.45 -12.82
N LYS A 11 -31.98 -5.85 -11.70
CA LYS A 11 -31.52 -5.51 -10.36
C LYS A 11 -30.16 -6.14 -10.05
N ALA A 12 -30.00 -7.44 -10.36
CA ALA A 12 -28.74 -8.15 -10.21
C ALA A 12 -27.62 -7.56 -11.09
N LEU A 13 -27.95 -7.16 -12.32
CA LEU A 13 -27.00 -6.52 -13.24
C LEU A 13 -26.55 -5.16 -12.70
N LYS A 14 -27.48 -4.36 -12.17
CA LYS A 14 -27.18 -3.04 -11.60
C LYS A 14 -26.33 -3.12 -10.32
N GLU A 15 -26.60 -4.11 -9.46
CA GLU A 15 -25.78 -4.41 -8.28
C GLU A 15 -24.40 -4.94 -8.65
N PHE A 16 -24.31 -5.80 -9.67
CA PHE A 16 -23.04 -6.30 -10.21
C PHE A 16 -22.18 -5.16 -10.76
N PHE A 17 -22.74 -4.30 -11.60
CA PHE A 17 -22.01 -3.15 -12.16
C PHE A 17 -21.70 -2.08 -11.11
N GLY A 18 -22.58 -1.85 -10.14
CA GLY A 18 -22.30 -0.98 -9.00
C GLY A 18 -21.11 -1.47 -8.19
N SER A 19 -21.04 -2.77 -7.90
CA SER A 19 -19.93 -3.37 -7.15
C SER A 19 -18.64 -3.51 -7.98
N ALA A 20 -18.75 -3.79 -9.27
CA ALA A 20 -17.59 -3.93 -10.17
C ALA A 20 -16.90 -2.59 -10.47
N PHE A 21 -17.68 -1.51 -10.53
CA PHE A 21 -17.18 -0.15 -10.73
C PHE A 21 -17.06 0.65 -9.45
N ASP A 22 -17.20 0.02 -8.28
CA ASP A 22 -17.02 0.72 -7.02
C ASP A 22 -15.58 1.23 -6.93
N MET A 23 -15.44 2.54 -7.12
CA MET A 23 -14.17 3.25 -7.23
C MET A 23 -13.61 3.58 -5.84
N GLU A 24 -14.45 3.53 -4.81
CA GLU A 24 -14.13 3.95 -3.45
C GLU A 24 -13.07 3.05 -2.79
N GLY A 25 -13.18 1.72 -2.97
CA GLY A 25 -12.17 0.78 -2.50
C GLY A 25 -10.84 0.87 -3.26
N LYS A 26 -10.87 1.27 -4.54
CA LYS A 26 -9.65 1.44 -5.34
C LYS A 26 -8.92 2.72 -4.99
N SER A 27 -9.62 3.84 -4.81
CA SER A 27 -9.00 5.13 -4.50
C SER A 27 -8.25 5.11 -3.17
N THR A 28 -8.84 4.50 -2.14
CA THR A 28 -8.23 4.36 -0.81
C THR A 28 -6.97 3.50 -0.83
N ALA A 29 -6.94 2.44 -1.63
CA ALA A 29 -5.75 1.61 -1.82
C ALA A 29 -4.60 2.37 -2.50
N PHE A 30 -4.90 3.15 -3.55
CA PHE A 30 -3.89 4.01 -4.20
C PHE A 30 -3.33 5.06 -3.25
N LEU A 31 -4.20 5.72 -2.48
CA LEU A 31 -3.80 6.74 -1.52
C LEU A 31 -2.90 6.16 -0.42
N LYS A 32 -3.26 4.98 0.09
CA LYS A 32 -2.45 4.26 1.10
C LYS A 32 -1.08 3.88 0.55
N LYS A 33 -1.02 3.43 -0.72
CA LYS A 33 0.25 3.11 -1.37
C LYS A 33 1.16 4.34 -1.48
N GLU A 34 0.62 5.46 -1.96
CA GLU A 34 1.39 6.70 -2.11
C GLU A 34 1.93 7.19 -0.76
N ALA A 35 1.11 7.08 0.30
CA ALA A 35 1.55 7.39 1.67
C ALA A 35 2.67 6.45 2.17
N LEU A 36 2.60 5.15 1.85
CA LEU A 36 3.66 4.19 2.19
C LEU A 36 4.96 4.46 1.43
N ASP A 37 4.87 4.80 0.14
CA ASP A 37 6.05 5.13 -0.68
C ASP A 37 6.77 6.38 -0.13
N GLU A 38 6.01 7.38 0.32
CA GLU A 38 6.54 8.57 1.00
C GLU A 38 7.19 8.21 2.35
N MET A 39 6.52 7.37 3.15
CA MET A 39 7.05 6.90 4.43
C MET A 39 8.33 6.08 4.26
N ASP A 40 8.41 5.20 3.26
CA ASP A 40 9.58 4.37 2.99
C ASP A 40 10.80 5.22 2.62
N ASN A 41 10.59 6.32 1.89
CA ASN A 41 11.65 7.28 1.57
C ASN A 41 12.12 8.04 2.81
N PHE A 42 11.19 8.44 3.67
CA PHE A 42 11.52 9.07 4.94
C PHE A 42 12.31 8.13 5.87
N MET A 43 11.88 6.88 6.01
CA MET A 43 12.59 5.84 6.78
C MET A 43 14.01 5.62 6.26
N LEU A 44 14.20 5.67 4.94
CA LEU A 44 15.52 5.57 4.32
C LEU A 44 16.42 6.76 4.69
N LEU A 45 15.89 7.98 4.75
CA LEU A 45 16.65 9.16 5.20
C LEU A 45 17.06 9.06 6.68
N CYS A 46 16.24 8.43 7.53
CA CYS A 46 16.50 8.33 8.96
C CYS A 46 17.34 7.10 9.35
N TYR A 47 17.22 5.99 8.64
CA TYR A 47 17.74 4.67 9.04
C TYR A 47 18.48 3.91 7.91
N ALA A 48 19.03 4.60 6.90
CA ALA A 48 19.89 3.92 5.91
C ALA A 48 21.13 3.25 6.53
N ASP A 49 21.52 3.62 7.75
CA ASP A 49 22.57 2.95 8.53
C ASP A 49 22.28 1.45 8.71
N LEU A 50 21.00 1.07 8.85
CA LEU A 50 20.58 -0.33 8.97
C LEU A 50 20.86 -1.12 7.68
N LEU A 51 20.90 -0.43 6.53
CA LEU A 51 21.25 -0.99 5.22
C LEU A 51 22.77 -0.95 4.96
N GLY A 52 23.56 -0.43 5.91
CA GLY A 52 25.01 -0.29 5.79
C GLY A 52 25.49 0.99 5.10
N ILE A 53 24.60 1.96 4.86
CA ILE A 53 24.95 3.28 4.29
C ILE A 53 25.14 4.25 5.46
N PRO A 54 26.37 4.74 5.74
CA PRO A 54 26.61 5.59 6.89
C PRO A 54 25.99 6.99 6.72
N LEU A 55 25.11 7.36 7.65
CA LEU A 55 24.41 8.64 7.75
C LEU A 55 24.95 9.42 8.96
N PRO A 56 25.35 10.69 8.78
CA PRO A 56 25.77 11.53 9.90
C PRO A 56 24.62 11.92 10.84
N LEU A 57 23.37 11.76 10.38
CA LEU A 57 22.16 12.15 11.11
C LEU A 57 21.65 11.06 12.07
N SER A 58 22.16 9.83 11.98
CA SER A 58 21.62 8.68 12.72
C SER A 58 21.63 8.87 14.23
N TYR A 59 22.60 9.62 14.74
CA TYR A 59 22.68 10.01 16.14
C TYR A 59 21.41 10.73 16.63
N TYR A 60 20.84 11.62 15.81
CA TYR A 60 19.66 12.40 16.15
C TYR A 60 18.36 11.64 15.86
N THR A 61 18.34 10.82 14.81
CA THR A 61 17.12 10.10 14.41
C THR A 61 16.81 8.90 15.30
N ILE A 62 17.74 8.45 16.14
CA ILE A 62 17.49 7.42 17.16
C ILE A 62 16.33 7.79 18.10
N GLU A 63 16.12 9.07 18.38
CA GLU A 63 15.00 9.51 19.23
C GLU A 63 13.62 9.22 18.61
N LEU A 64 13.57 9.10 17.27
CA LEU A 64 12.36 8.77 16.52
C LEU A 64 12.06 7.26 16.50
N LEU A 65 13.06 6.42 16.79
CA LEU A 65 12.97 4.97 16.70
C LEU A 65 11.79 4.36 17.47
N PRO A 66 11.47 4.74 18.73
CA PRO A 66 10.34 4.14 19.44
C PRO A 66 8.98 4.43 18.77
N TYR A 67 8.86 5.53 18.02
CA TYR A 67 7.63 5.88 17.32
C TYR A 67 7.46 5.15 15.98
N MET A 68 8.55 4.62 15.44
CA MET A 68 8.59 3.94 14.13
C MET A 68 8.91 2.45 14.25
N ALA A 69 9.04 1.95 15.47
CA ALA A 69 9.39 0.57 15.76
C ALA A 69 8.38 -0.42 15.17
N GLU A 70 7.09 -0.08 15.18
CA GLU A 70 6.03 -0.92 14.61
C GLU A 70 6.07 -0.96 13.08
N ASP A 71 6.49 0.14 12.44
CA ASP A 71 6.54 0.25 10.97
C ASP A 71 7.79 -0.39 10.35
N LEU A 72 8.82 -0.64 11.17
CA LEU A 72 10.15 -1.14 10.75
C LEU A 72 10.09 -2.50 10.06
N GLU A 73 9.34 -3.47 10.61
CA GLU A 73 9.22 -4.81 10.04
C GLU A 73 8.53 -4.77 8.66
N GLY A 74 7.46 -3.98 8.55
CA GLY A 74 6.77 -3.76 7.28
C GLY A 74 7.67 -3.06 6.25
N TRP A 75 8.44 -2.07 6.69
CA TRP A 75 9.40 -1.34 5.85
C TRP A 75 10.53 -2.24 5.34
N GLU A 76 11.11 -3.10 6.19
CA GLU A 76 12.19 -4.03 5.80
C GLU A 76 11.74 -4.94 4.65
N ARG A 77 10.52 -5.47 4.72
CA ARG A 77 9.96 -6.29 3.64
C ARG A 77 9.77 -5.48 2.36
N ARG A 78 9.16 -4.30 2.44
CA ARG A 78 8.91 -3.43 1.27
C ARG A 78 10.19 -2.99 0.59
N ILE A 79 11.22 -2.61 1.36
CA ILE A 79 12.50 -2.18 0.81
C ILE A 79 13.24 -3.33 0.11
N MET A 80 13.08 -4.56 0.60
CA MET A 80 13.65 -5.76 -0.04
C MET A 80 12.99 -6.09 -1.38
N GLU A 81 11.69 -5.77 -1.52
CA GLU A 81 10.89 -6.01 -2.73
C GLU A 81 11.10 -4.95 -3.84
N ARG A 82 11.67 -3.78 -3.52
CA ARG A 82 11.98 -2.68 -4.47
C ARG A 82 13.09 -2.98 -5.48
N LYS A 83 13.55 -4.23 -5.61
CA LYS A 83 14.61 -4.63 -6.55
C LYS A 83 14.22 -4.49 -8.03
N SER A 84 12.93 -4.41 -8.36
CA SER A 84 12.49 -4.26 -9.75
C SER A 84 11.31 -3.29 -9.89
N ILE A 85 11.30 -2.51 -10.97
CA ILE A 85 10.20 -1.58 -11.30
C ILE A 85 8.88 -2.34 -11.48
N LEU A 86 8.95 -3.60 -11.93
CA LEU A 86 7.79 -4.45 -12.09
C LEU A 86 7.22 -4.88 -10.74
N SER A 87 8.07 -5.35 -9.81
CA SER A 87 7.61 -5.72 -8.46
C SER A 87 6.99 -4.52 -7.74
N GLU A 88 7.57 -3.34 -7.83
CA GLU A 88 7.03 -2.12 -7.21
C GLU A 88 5.65 -1.71 -7.78
N ARG A 89 5.45 -1.85 -9.09
CA ARG A 89 4.17 -1.52 -9.73
C ARG A 89 3.09 -2.57 -9.43
N TRP A 90 3.45 -3.85 -9.39
CA TRP A 90 2.51 -4.98 -9.24
C TRP A 90 2.32 -5.47 -7.80
N SER A 91 3.21 -5.11 -6.86
CA SER A 91 3.09 -5.36 -5.41
C SER A 91 1.79 -4.76 -4.82
N THR A 92 1.15 -3.83 -5.53
CA THR A 92 -0.20 -3.30 -5.23
C THR A 92 -1.30 -4.36 -5.09
N TYR A 93 -1.09 -5.60 -5.58
CA TYR A 93 -2.07 -6.68 -5.53
C TYR A 93 -1.78 -7.77 -4.50
N ASP A 94 -0.57 -7.81 -3.96
CA ASP A 94 -0.20 -8.79 -2.94
C ASP A 94 -0.05 -8.09 -1.60
N TRP A 95 -0.83 -8.58 -0.64
CA TRP A 95 -0.59 -8.42 0.78
C TRP A 95 -0.69 -7.00 1.36
N CYS A 96 -1.95 -6.63 1.64
CA CYS A 96 -2.23 -5.77 2.78
C CYS A 96 -1.55 -6.33 4.04
N CYS A 97 -0.78 -5.47 4.71
CA CYS A 97 -0.09 -5.63 6.00
C CYS A 97 1.24 -6.37 5.96
#